data_AF-A0A819MG85-F1
#
_entry.id   AF-A0A819MG85-F1
#
_cell.length_a   1.000
_cell.length_b   1.000
_cell.length_c   1.000
_cell.angle_alpha   90.00
_cell.angle_beta   90.00
_cell.angle_gamma   90.00
#
_symmetry.space_group_name_H-M   'P 1'
#
loop_
_entity.id
_entity.type
_entity.pdbx_description
1 polymer ?
#
loop_
_entity_poly.entity_id
_entity_poly.type
_entity_poly.pdbx_seq_one_letter_code
_entity_poly.pdbx_strand_id
1 'polypeptide(L)'
;MIKNKRYIYIIIFTLLLIITHIIVHTYDRNGILSETSIQFFIDTIIHKNIEYSQDYIRNHVPASSHRFQGHWLRLIKHYISLPLDGGYGSHKLALLAALILTSNSGGPILEMGCGYHSTNFLHQIAVNEQKRFVLSTDTDYEWILKFKTNMSSSLHQFRFINLISEWNGIGNDRSRWSIVLVDHKPGERRVLDIIRLVNMTDI
;
A
#
# COMPACT_ATOMS: atom_id res chain seq x y z
N MET A 1 -11.61 -22.39 6.05
CA MET A 1 -11.17 -21.02 6.40
C MET A 1 -9.71 -20.92 6.93
N ILE A 2 -8.88 -21.97 6.89
CA ILE A 2 -7.55 -22.01 7.58
C ILE A 2 -6.33 -21.88 6.62
N LYS A 3 -6.50 -22.08 5.30
CA LYS A 3 -5.36 -22.10 4.35
C LYS A 3 -4.75 -20.72 4.03
N ASN A 4 -5.50 -19.62 4.19
CA ASN A 4 -5.04 -18.28 3.79
C ASN A 4 -4.02 -17.65 4.75
N LYS A 5 -4.02 -18.02 6.04
CA LYS A 5 -3.09 -17.42 7.01
C LYS A 5 -1.62 -17.74 6.70
N ARG A 6 -1.31 -18.94 6.20
CA ARG A 6 0.08 -19.34 5.87
C ARG A 6 0.69 -18.50 4.74
N TYR A 7 -0.09 -18.12 3.73
CA TYR A 7 0.40 -17.30 2.61
C TYR A 7 0.70 -15.85 3.03
N ILE A 8 -0.11 -15.32 3.95
CA ILE A 8 0.10 -14.00 4.55
C ILE A 8 1.42 -13.97 5.32
N TYR A 9 1.70 -15.01 6.13
CA TYR A 9 2.97 -15.12 6.85
C TYR A 9 4.18 -15.24 5.92
N ILE A 10 4.06 -15.95 4.80
CA ILE A 10 5.15 -16.07 3.83
C ILE A 10 5.42 -14.71 3.17
N ILE A 11 4.39 -13.99 2.73
CA ILE A 11 4.55 -12.67 2.11
C ILE A 11 5.16 -11.67 3.10
N ILE A 12 4.64 -11.64 4.33
CA ILE A 12 5.16 -10.77 5.40
C ILE A 12 6.62 -11.13 5.72
N PHE A 13 6.95 -12.42 5.83
CA PHE A 13 8.31 -12.88 6.12
C PHE A 13 9.30 -12.54 4.99
N THR A 14 8.90 -12.69 3.73
CA THR A 14 9.73 -12.30 2.58
C THR A 14 9.93 -10.78 2.52
N LEU A 15 8.89 -9.98 2.79
CA LEU A 15 9.01 -8.52 2.90
C LEU A 15 9.91 -8.11 4.06
N LEU A 16 9.79 -8.75 5.22
CA LEU A 16 10.67 -8.52 6.37
C LEU A 16 12.11 -8.87 6.04
N LEU A 17 12.39 -10.00 5.38
CA LEU A 17 13.74 -10.36 4.96
C LEU A 17 14.34 -9.32 4.00
N ILE A 18 13.55 -8.85 3.02
CA ILE A 18 13.99 -7.80 2.08
C ILE A 18 14.30 -6.51 2.84
N ILE A 19 13.40 -6.07 3.72
CA ILE A 19 13.59 -4.84 4.53
C ILE A 19 14.80 -4.96 5.45
N THR A 20 14.95 -6.09 6.15
CA THR A 20 16.08 -6.32 7.07
C THR A 20 17.40 -6.34 6.31
N HIS A 21 17.44 -6.92 5.10
CA HIS A 21 18.64 -6.96 4.28
C HIS A 21 19.01 -5.56 3.73
N ILE A 22 18.02 -4.75 3.35
CA ILE A 22 18.22 -3.34 2.96
C ILE A 22 18.77 -2.52 4.14
N ILE A 23 18.21 -2.69 5.34
CA ILE A 23 18.63 -1.96 6.55
C ILE A 23 20.04 -2.37 6.99
N VAL A 24 20.35 -3.67 6.99
CA VAL A 24 21.66 -4.18 7.41
C VAL A 24 22.78 -3.69 6.48
N HIS A 25 22.51 -3.57 5.17
CA HIS A 25 23.53 -3.13 4.20
C HIS A 25 23.60 -1.63 3.95
N THR A 26 22.57 -0.86 4.33
CA THR A 26 22.70 0.61 4.40
C THR A 26 23.54 1.06 5.61
N TYR A 27 23.76 0.19 6.60
CA TYR A 27 24.49 0.51 7.82
C TYR A 27 25.92 -0.05 7.92
N ASP A 28 26.38 -0.93 7.02
CA ASP A 28 27.74 -1.46 7.10
C ASP A 28 28.77 -0.60 6.34
N ARG A 29 29.39 0.28 7.13
CA ARG A 29 30.79 0.77 7.08
C ARG A 29 31.31 1.44 5.80
N ASN A 30 31.51 2.75 5.94
CA ASN A 30 32.61 3.57 5.39
C ASN A 30 32.40 4.43 4.14
N GLY A 31 31.16 4.62 3.67
CA GLY A 31 30.83 5.78 2.84
C GLY A 31 31.33 5.73 1.38
N ILE A 32 30.40 6.04 0.49
CA ILE A 32 30.59 6.20 -0.97
C ILE A 32 30.76 4.88 -1.74
N LEU A 33 29.63 4.25 -2.04
CA LEU A 33 29.49 3.42 -3.24
C LEU A 33 29.08 4.35 -4.39
N SER A 34 29.78 4.30 -5.52
CA SER A 34 29.37 5.07 -6.71
C SER A 34 28.01 4.57 -7.23
N GLU A 35 27.19 5.46 -7.78
CA GLU A 35 25.85 5.13 -8.31
C GLU A 35 25.86 3.92 -9.25
N THR A 36 26.95 3.74 -10.02
CA THR A 36 27.16 2.59 -10.91
C THR A 36 27.27 1.25 -10.19
N SER A 37 27.92 1.20 -9.02
CA SER A 37 28.05 -0.02 -8.22
C SER A 37 26.75 -0.37 -7.51
N ILE A 38 25.99 0.65 -7.08
CA ILE A 38 24.65 0.48 -6.52
C ILE A 38 23.70 -0.04 -7.59
N GLN A 39 23.70 0.54 -8.78
CA GLN A 39 22.81 0.12 -9.87
C GLN A 39 23.14 -1.31 -10.35
N PHE A 40 24.42 -1.65 -10.52
CA PHE A 40 24.83 -3.01 -10.88
C PHE A 40 24.44 -4.05 -9.80
N PHE A 41 24.55 -3.67 -8.53
CA PHE A 41 24.20 -4.54 -7.41
C PHE A 41 22.68 -4.70 -7.24
N ILE A 42 21.92 -3.61 -7.39
CA ILE A 42 20.46 -3.61 -7.49
C ILE A 42 20.04 -4.54 -8.62
N ASP A 43 20.58 -4.34 -9.82
CA ASP A 43 20.20 -5.14 -10.98
C ASP A 43 20.56 -6.62 -10.75
N THR A 44 21.75 -6.93 -10.25
CA THR A 44 22.19 -8.33 -10.08
C THR A 44 21.48 -9.05 -8.93
N ILE A 45 21.39 -8.43 -7.76
CA ILE A 45 20.83 -9.08 -6.55
C ILE A 45 19.31 -9.05 -6.59
N ILE A 46 18.68 -7.96 -7.02
CA ILE A 46 17.22 -7.92 -7.15
C ILE A 46 16.77 -8.86 -8.27
N HIS A 47 17.44 -8.89 -9.44
CA HIS A 47 17.06 -9.87 -10.47
C HIS A 47 17.26 -11.31 -10.00
N LYS A 48 18.41 -11.65 -9.37
CA LYS A 48 18.62 -13.01 -8.85
C LYS A 48 17.61 -13.38 -7.77
N ASN A 49 17.35 -12.52 -6.79
CA ASN A 49 16.40 -12.82 -5.72
C ASN A 49 14.95 -12.85 -6.23
N ILE A 50 14.62 -12.05 -7.25
CA ILE A 50 13.34 -12.16 -7.97
C ILE A 50 13.26 -13.50 -8.71
N GLU A 51 14.32 -13.94 -9.40
CA GLU A 51 14.34 -15.26 -10.06
C GLU A 51 14.24 -16.40 -9.05
N TYR A 52 15.03 -16.40 -7.98
CA TYR A 52 14.96 -17.41 -6.93
C TYR A 52 13.59 -17.43 -6.23
N SER A 53 13.00 -16.28 -5.97
CA SER A 53 11.65 -16.22 -5.40
C SER A 53 10.59 -16.69 -6.40
N GLN A 54 10.72 -16.38 -7.69
CA GLN A 54 9.84 -16.88 -8.74
C GLN A 54 9.95 -18.40 -8.91
N ASP A 55 11.15 -18.96 -8.86
CA ASP A 55 11.38 -20.41 -8.96
C ASP A 55 10.91 -21.14 -7.71
N TYR A 56 11.17 -20.59 -6.51
CA TYR A 56 10.61 -21.12 -5.28
C TYR A 56 9.07 -21.14 -5.32
N ILE A 57 8.47 -20.03 -5.74
CA ILE A 57 7.03 -19.91 -5.94
C ILE A 57 6.52 -20.93 -6.96
N ARG A 58 7.19 -21.07 -8.11
CA ARG A 58 6.79 -22.04 -9.14
C ARG A 58 6.75 -23.47 -8.62
N ASN A 59 7.73 -23.81 -7.80
CA ASN A 59 7.92 -25.16 -7.29
C ASN A 59 7.06 -25.49 -6.06
N HIS A 60 6.58 -24.48 -5.32
CA HIS A 60 5.93 -24.70 -4.01
C HIS A 60 4.52 -24.12 -3.89
N VAL A 61 4.01 -23.40 -4.90
CA VAL A 61 2.69 -22.78 -4.90
C VAL A 61 1.83 -23.44 -6.00
N PRO A 62 0.55 -23.78 -5.77
CA PRO A 62 -0.27 -24.42 -6.80
C PRO A 62 -0.36 -23.59 -8.10
N ALA A 63 -0.51 -24.25 -9.25
CA ALA A 63 -0.57 -23.60 -10.57
C ALA A 63 -1.68 -22.54 -10.69
N SER A 64 -2.81 -22.72 -9.99
CA SER A 64 -3.90 -21.73 -9.94
C SER A 64 -3.50 -20.40 -9.28
N SER A 65 -2.52 -20.41 -8.39
CA SER A 65 -1.99 -19.24 -7.67
C SER A 65 -0.88 -18.51 -8.43
N HIS A 66 -0.28 -19.14 -9.45
CA HIS A 66 0.76 -18.51 -10.28
C HIS A 66 0.24 -17.31 -11.08
N ARG A 67 -1.01 -17.39 -11.56
CA ARG A 67 -1.68 -16.29 -12.28
C ARG A 67 -1.86 -15.05 -11.40
N PHE A 68 -2.10 -15.26 -10.11
CA PHE A 68 -2.26 -14.23 -9.10
C PHE A 68 -0.92 -13.55 -8.78
N GLN A 69 0.18 -14.32 -8.69
CA GLN A 69 1.51 -13.78 -8.39
C GLN A 69 2.15 -13.01 -9.56
N GLY A 70 1.93 -13.44 -10.81
CA GLY A 70 2.41 -12.67 -11.98
C GLY A 70 1.77 -11.29 -12.09
N HIS A 71 0.51 -11.16 -11.68
CA HIS A 71 -0.20 -9.89 -11.64
C HIS A 71 0.41 -8.91 -10.63
N TRP A 72 0.69 -9.34 -9.40
CA TRP A 72 1.26 -8.44 -8.38
C TRP A 72 2.71 -8.04 -8.66
N LEU A 73 3.54 -8.96 -9.16
CA LEU A 73 4.88 -8.61 -9.64
C LEU A 73 4.83 -7.57 -10.76
N ARG A 74 3.83 -7.67 -11.65
CA ARG A 74 3.59 -6.65 -12.69
C ARG A 74 3.20 -5.31 -12.07
N LEU A 75 2.31 -5.30 -11.07
CA LEU A 75 1.90 -4.07 -10.40
C LEU A 75 3.05 -3.42 -9.61
N ILE A 76 3.89 -4.21 -8.93
CA ILE A 76 5.11 -3.71 -8.26
C ILE A 76 6.01 -3.03 -9.30
N LYS A 77 6.35 -3.74 -10.39
CA LYS A 77 7.24 -3.19 -11.43
C LYS A 77 6.66 -1.95 -12.11
N HIS A 78 5.34 -1.87 -12.23
CA HIS A 78 4.69 -0.77 -12.95
C HIS A 78 4.48 0.46 -12.08
N TYR A 79 4.10 0.29 -10.80
CA TYR A 79 3.69 1.40 -9.93
C TYR A 79 4.70 1.74 -8.84
N ILE A 80 5.70 0.90 -8.58
CA ILE A 80 6.75 1.16 -7.60
C ILE A 80 8.10 1.25 -8.32
N SER A 81 8.55 2.49 -8.53
CA SER A 81 9.91 2.76 -8.99
C SER A 81 10.89 2.33 -7.90
N LEU A 82 11.84 1.46 -8.28
CA LEU A 82 12.97 1.08 -7.42
C LEU A 82 14.25 1.74 -7.95
N PRO A 83 15.17 2.23 -7.08
CA PRO A 83 15.04 2.26 -5.63
C PRO A 83 13.92 3.21 -5.17
N LEU A 84 13.30 2.91 -4.03
CA LEU A 84 12.24 3.76 -3.48
C LEU A 84 12.79 5.17 -3.32
N ASP A 85 12.05 6.14 -3.82
CA ASP A 85 12.28 7.56 -3.63
C ASP A 85 12.51 7.86 -2.14
N GLY A 86 13.67 8.46 -1.80
CA GLY A 86 14.29 8.53 -0.46
C GLY A 86 13.55 9.33 0.63
N GLY A 87 12.22 9.23 0.70
CA GLY A 87 11.41 9.81 1.75
C GLY A 87 9.95 9.36 1.68
N TYR A 88 9.18 9.94 0.77
CA TYR A 88 7.71 9.83 0.75
C TYR A 88 7.15 8.61 0.01
N GLY A 89 7.95 7.83 -0.72
CA GLY A 89 7.48 6.64 -1.44
C GLY A 89 7.43 5.35 -0.60
N SER A 90 8.05 5.34 0.58
CA SER A 90 8.22 4.16 1.44
C SER A 90 6.90 3.49 1.83
N HIS A 91 5.84 4.28 2.07
CA HIS A 91 4.52 3.78 2.44
C HIS A 91 3.80 3.06 1.28
N LYS A 92 4.22 3.24 0.01
CA LYS A 92 3.60 2.58 -1.15
C LYS A 92 3.72 1.05 -1.08
N LEU A 93 4.83 0.53 -0.53
CA LEU A 93 5.00 -0.92 -0.32
C LEU A 93 4.04 -1.46 0.74
N ALA A 94 3.91 -0.77 1.88
CA ALA A 94 2.98 -1.15 2.93
C ALA A 94 1.53 -1.10 2.44
N LEU A 95 1.17 -0.04 1.69
CA LEU A 95 -0.14 0.10 1.05
C LEU A 95 -0.41 -1.02 0.05
N LEU A 96 0.56 -1.33 -0.82
CA LEU A 96 0.42 -2.43 -1.76
C LEU A 96 0.24 -3.77 -1.05
N ALA A 97 1.03 -4.03 0.01
CA ALA A 97 0.87 -5.23 0.82
C ALA A 97 -0.54 -5.30 1.42
N ALA A 98 -1.05 -4.22 1.99
CA ALA A 98 -2.41 -4.16 2.53
C ALA A 98 -3.47 -4.43 1.45
N LEU A 99 -3.31 -3.84 0.26
CA LEU A 99 -4.20 -4.07 -0.90
C LEU A 99 -4.18 -5.53 -1.36
N ILE A 100 -3.03 -6.21 -1.32
CA ILE A 100 -2.89 -7.62 -1.66
C ILE A 100 -3.54 -8.50 -0.59
N LEU A 101 -3.25 -8.24 0.69
CA LEU A 101 -3.75 -9.03 1.81
C LEU A 101 -5.28 -8.98 1.92
N THR A 102 -5.87 -7.84 1.55
CA THR A 102 -7.33 -7.61 1.57
C THR A 102 -8.01 -7.86 0.22
N SER A 103 -7.26 -8.21 -0.83
CA SER A 103 -7.82 -8.40 -2.18
C SER A 103 -8.91 -9.48 -2.24
N ASN A 104 -8.76 -10.56 -1.46
CA ASN A 104 -9.75 -11.65 -1.40
C ASN A 104 -11.05 -11.24 -0.70
N SER A 105 -11.00 -10.32 0.28
CA SER A 105 -12.23 -9.80 0.91
C SER A 105 -12.87 -8.71 0.05
N GLY A 106 -12.09 -8.00 -0.77
CA GLY A 106 -12.58 -7.00 -1.72
C GLY A 106 -13.28 -5.81 -1.04
N GLY A 107 -13.05 -5.59 0.26
CA GLY A 107 -13.79 -4.61 1.03
C GLY A 107 -13.47 -3.16 0.65
N PRO A 108 -14.27 -2.20 1.16
CA PRO A 108 -14.06 -0.78 0.90
C PRO A 108 -12.84 -0.23 1.64
N ILE A 109 -12.28 0.87 1.13
CA ILE A 109 -11.08 1.54 1.67
C ILE A 109 -11.42 2.98 2.06
N LEU A 110 -10.99 3.38 3.25
CA LEU A 110 -11.05 4.75 3.73
C LEU A 110 -9.65 5.37 3.70
N GLU A 111 -9.51 6.51 3.05
CA GLU A 111 -8.32 7.36 3.09
C GLU A 111 -8.66 8.65 3.84
N MET A 112 -8.06 8.83 5.02
CA MET A 112 -8.11 10.05 5.80
C MET A 112 -6.82 10.85 5.55
N GLY A 113 -6.93 11.93 4.79
CA GLY A 113 -5.81 12.70 4.25
C GLY A 113 -5.48 12.23 2.84
N CYS A 114 -5.90 12.99 1.83
CA CYS A 114 -5.62 12.63 0.43
C CYS A 114 -4.30 13.25 -0.04
N GLY A 115 -3.64 12.64 -1.02
CA GLY A 115 -2.32 13.09 -1.46
C GLY A 115 -1.85 12.47 -2.77
N TYR A 116 -0.84 13.10 -3.38
CA TYR A 116 -0.35 12.70 -4.71
C TYR A 116 0.12 11.25 -4.80
N HIS A 117 0.60 10.68 -3.70
CA HIS A 117 1.10 9.31 -3.68
C HIS A 117 0.00 8.29 -3.42
N SER A 118 -0.62 8.33 -2.23
CA SER A 118 -1.62 7.35 -1.82
C SER A 118 -2.89 7.39 -2.65
N THR A 119 -3.44 8.58 -2.93
CA THR A 119 -4.72 8.71 -3.64
C THR A 119 -4.63 8.20 -5.08
N ASN A 120 -3.54 8.54 -5.79
CA ASN A 120 -3.33 8.03 -7.16
C ASN A 120 -3.14 6.50 -7.14
N PHE A 121 -2.32 6.01 -6.21
CA PHE A 121 -2.07 4.58 -6.08
C PHE A 121 -3.33 3.77 -5.73
N LEU A 122 -4.17 4.29 -4.82
CA LEU A 122 -5.47 3.72 -4.50
C LEU A 122 -6.41 3.74 -5.71
N HIS A 123 -6.47 4.84 -6.45
CA HIS A 123 -7.31 4.92 -7.63
C HIS A 123 -6.88 3.91 -8.72
N GLN A 124 -5.57 3.79 -8.95
CA GLN A 124 -5.05 2.85 -9.94
C GLN A 124 -5.28 1.40 -9.50
N ILE A 125 -4.87 1.03 -8.28
CA ILE A 125 -4.92 -0.37 -7.86
C ILE A 125 -6.30 -0.75 -7.32
N ALA A 126 -6.80 -0.04 -6.31
CA ALA A 126 -8.04 -0.44 -5.65
C ALA A 126 -9.25 -0.23 -6.57
N VAL A 127 -9.34 0.92 -7.24
CA VAL A 127 -10.50 1.25 -8.07
C VAL A 127 -10.39 0.61 -9.46
N ASN A 128 -9.30 0.86 -10.20
CA ASN A 128 -9.22 0.41 -11.59
C ASN A 128 -8.93 -1.09 -11.73
N GLU A 129 -8.02 -1.65 -10.93
CA GLU A 129 -7.67 -3.08 -11.01
C GLU A 129 -8.59 -3.95 -10.15
N GLN A 130 -8.79 -3.59 -8.87
CA GLN A 130 -9.52 -4.43 -7.90
C GLN A 130 -11.04 -4.15 -7.85
N LYS A 131 -11.52 -3.07 -8.48
CA LYS A 131 -12.94 -2.65 -8.48
C LYS A 131 -13.53 -2.44 -7.08
N ARG A 132 -12.73 -1.90 -6.16
CA ARG A 132 -13.12 -1.61 -4.78
C ARG A 132 -13.55 -0.18 -4.61
N PHE A 133 -14.47 0.03 -3.68
CA PHE A 133 -14.88 1.37 -3.26
C PHE A 133 -13.78 2.03 -2.43
N VAL A 134 -13.48 3.30 -2.72
CA VAL A 134 -12.56 4.16 -1.99
C VAL A 134 -13.26 5.45 -1.60
N LEU A 135 -13.15 5.84 -0.33
CA LEU A 135 -13.53 7.18 0.16
C LEU A 135 -12.27 7.92 0.59
N SER A 136 -11.91 8.97 -0.13
CA SER A 136 -10.80 9.87 0.21
C SER A 136 -11.32 11.16 0.84
N THR A 137 -10.70 11.57 1.94
CA THR A 137 -11.16 12.70 2.75
C THR A 137 -10.03 13.64 3.08
N ASP A 138 -10.30 14.95 3.16
CA ASP A 138 -9.32 15.96 3.56
C ASP A 138 -10.00 17.22 4.10
N THR A 139 -9.26 18.01 4.87
CA THR A 139 -9.67 19.32 5.41
C THR A 139 -9.39 20.49 4.48
N ASP A 140 -8.70 20.26 3.35
CA ASP A 140 -8.45 21.28 2.34
C ASP A 140 -9.31 21.01 1.09
N TYR A 141 -10.29 21.89 0.84
CA TYR A 141 -11.22 21.74 -0.27
C TYR A 141 -10.53 21.87 -1.64
N GLU A 142 -9.65 22.86 -1.79
CA GLU A 142 -8.90 23.10 -3.03
C GLU A 142 -7.95 21.94 -3.30
N TRP A 143 -7.38 21.36 -2.24
CA TRP A 143 -6.57 20.14 -2.34
C TRP A 143 -7.38 18.95 -2.86
N ILE A 144 -8.59 18.73 -2.34
CA ILE A 144 -9.51 17.68 -2.83
C ILE A 144 -9.82 17.87 -4.31
N LEU A 145 -10.07 19.11 -4.77
CA LEU A 145 -10.44 19.39 -6.15
C LEU A 145 -9.38 18.91 -7.16
N LYS A 146 -8.10 18.93 -6.78
CA LYS A 146 -7.00 18.42 -7.61
C LYS A 146 -7.15 16.95 -8.00
N PHE A 147 -7.76 16.14 -7.12
CA PHE A 147 -7.97 14.71 -7.36
C PHE A 147 -9.38 14.42 -7.86
N LYS A 148 -10.38 15.04 -7.22
CA LYS A 148 -11.80 14.81 -7.48
C LYS A 148 -12.15 15.00 -8.96
N THR A 149 -11.57 16.01 -9.61
CA THR A 149 -11.86 16.34 -11.01
C THR A 149 -11.61 15.17 -11.97
N ASN A 150 -10.56 14.37 -11.73
CA ASN A 150 -10.15 13.30 -12.64
C ASN A 150 -10.38 11.89 -12.08
N MET A 151 -10.55 11.75 -10.77
CA MET A 151 -10.59 10.45 -10.11
C MET A 151 -11.95 10.10 -9.50
N SER A 152 -12.90 11.05 -9.45
CA SER A 152 -14.23 10.80 -8.89
C SER A 152 -15.03 9.84 -9.77
N SER A 153 -15.64 8.83 -9.17
CA SER A 153 -16.48 7.83 -9.86
C SER A 153 -17.47 7.18 -8.87
N SER A 154 -18.26 6.21 -9.31
CA SER A 154 -19.09 5.40 -8.42
C SER A 154 -18.29 4.60 -7.40
N LEU A 155 -17.01 4.32 -7.69
CA LEU A 155 -16.10 3.56 -6.84
C LEU A 155 -15.05 4.43 -6.12
N HIS A 156 -14.97 5.73 -6.43
CA HIS A 156 -14.02 6.62 -5.78
C HIS A 156 -14.68 7.94 -5.46
N GLN A 157 -14.94 8.17 -4.18
CA GLN A 157 -15.62 9.36 -3.69
C GLN A 157 -14.67 10.22 -2.86
N PHE A 158 -14.90 11.52 -2.93
CA PHE A 158 -14.15 12.52 -2.17
C PHE A 158 -15.06 13.27 -1.23
N ARG A 159 -14.64 13.44 0.03
CA ARG A 159 -15.39 14.21 1.04
C ARG A 159 -14.51 15.27 1.68
N PHE A 160 -14.98 16.51 1.61
CA PHE A 160 -14.39 17.63 2.32
C PHE A 160 -14.82 17.62 3.78
N ILE A 161 -13.86 17.83 4.67
CA ILE A 161 -14.03 17.89 6.12
C ILE A 161 -13.88 19.34 6.55
N ASN A 162 -14.99 20.01 6.79
CA ASN A 162 -14.99 21.45 7.06
C ASN A 162 -14.61 21.75 8.52
N LEU A 163 -15.03 20.88 9.44
CA LEU A 163 -14.79 21.05 10.87
C LEU A 163 -14.05 19.83 11.42
N ILE A 164 -13.09 20.06 12.33
CA ILE A 164 -12.34 18.96 12.97
C ILE A 164 -13.25 17.98 13.72
N SER A 165 -14.40 18.43 14.21
CA SER A 165 -15.41 17.58 14.85
C SER A 165 -16.05 16.57 13.89
N GLU A 166 -16.10 16.85 12.59
CA GLU A 166 -16.68 15.95 11.58
C GLU A 166 -15.86 14.66 11.44
N TRP A 167 -14.56 14.67 11.78
CA TRP A 167 -13.73 13.48 11.80
C TRP A 167 -14.31 12.37 12.68
N ASN A 168 -15.02 12.71 13.76
CA ASN A 168 -15.67 11.75 14.66
C ASN A 168 -16.72 10.86 13.97
N GLY A 169 -17.31 11.34 12.88
CA GLY A 169 -18.30 10.61 12.08
C GLY A 169 -17.71 9.85 10.89
N ILE A 170 -16.52 10.23 10.43
CA ILE A 170 -15.88 9.61 9.26
C ILE A 170 -15.52 8.16 9.57
N GLY A 171 -15.92 7.24 8.68
CA GLY A 171 -15.71 5.81 8.82
C GLY A 171 -16.85 5.06 9.52
N ASN A 172 -17.86 5.75 10.07
CA ASN A 172 -19.01 5.12 10.74
C ASN A 172 -20.16 4.77 9.77
N ASP A 173 -20.05 5.12 8.49
CA ASP A 173 -21.08 4.93 7.46
C ASP A 173 -21.23 3.47 7.01
N ARG A 174 -20.43 2.55 7.57
CA ARG A 174 -20.49 1.12 7.27
C ARG A 174 -20.03 0.28 8.44
N SER A 175 -20.46 -0.97 8.45
CA SER A 175 -20.08 -1.94 9.49
C SER A 175 -18.60 -2.32 9.44
N ARG A 176 -17.95 -2.23 8.26
CA ARG A 176 -16.55 -2.62 8.11
C ARG A 176 -15.84 -1.97 6.93
N TRP A 177 -14.62 -1.54 7.19
CA TRP A 177 -13.60 -1.20 6.20
C TRP A 177 -12.61 -2.36 6.09
N SER A 178 -11.95 -2.44 4.95
CA SER A 178 -10.86 -3.40 4.74
C SER A 178 -9.49 -2.75 4.92
N ILE A 179 -9.36 -1.47 4.60
CA ILE A 179 -8.15 -0.69 4.85
C ILE A 179 -8.61 0.69 5.30
N VAL A 180 -8.01 1.19 6.37
CA VAL A 180 -8.10 2.59 6.78
C VAL A 180 -6.71 3.21 6.77
N LEU A 181 -6.51 4.23 5.95
CA LEU A 181 -5.28 5.04 5.95
C LEU A 181 -5.52 6.31 6.77
N VAL A 182 -4.66 6.56 7.75
CA VAL A 182 -4.75 7.72 8.65
C VAL A 182 -3.50 8.59 8.49
N ASP A 183 -3.60 9.63 7.67
CA ASP A 183 -2.56 10.64 7.46
C ASP A 183 -3.13 12.08 7.32
N HIS A 184 -4.33 12.32 7.84
CA HIS A 184 -4.99 13.63 7.76
C HIS A 184 -4.37 14.67 8.72
N LYS A 185 -4.78 15.94 8.54
CA LYS A 185 -4.57 17.02 9.50
C LYS A 185 -5.81 17.23 10.38
N PRO A 186 -5.67 17.74 11.61
CA PRO A 186 -4.43 17.95 12.37
C PRO A 186 -3.81 16.60 12.79
N GLY A 187 -2.48 16.56 12.90
CA GLY A 187 -1.74 15.30 13.11
C GLY A 187 -1.94 14.69 14.50
N GLU A 188 -2.18 15.53 15.50
CA GLU A 188 -2.40 15.18 16.91
C GLU A 188 -3.64 14.30 17.09
N ARG A 189 -4.61 14.40 16.17
CA ARG A 189 -5.84 13.61 16.20
C ARG A 189 -5.67 12.20 15.64
N ARG A 190 -4.63 11.91 14.84
CA ARG A 190 -4.47 10.62 14.14
C ARG A 190 -4.53 9.42 15.09
N VAL A 191 -3.94 9.54 16.29
CA VAL A 191 -3.97 8.49 17.30
C VAL A 191 -5.40 8.19 17.77
N LEU A 192 -6.23 9.22 17.95
CA LEU A 192 -7.64 9.04 18.34
C LEU A 192 -8.43 8.34 17.25
N ASP A 193 -8.20 8.71 15.99
CA ASP A 193 -8.89 8.09 14.86
C ASP A 193 -8.43 6.64 14.62
N ILE A 194 -7.15 6.33 14.83
CA ILE A 194 -6.64 4.94 14.81
C ILE A 194 -7.34 4.11 15.89
N ILE A 195 -7.37 4.58 17.15
CA ILE A 195 -8.01 3.84 18.25
C ILE A 195 -9.50 3.61 17.98
N ARG A 196 -10.18 4.63 17.44
CA ARG A 196 -11.60 4.55 17.10
C ARG A 196 -11.88 3.55 15.98
N LEU A 197 -11.04 3.52 14.95
CA LEU A 197 -11.30 2.78 13.71
C LEU A 197 -10.67 1.37 13.68
N VAL A 198 -9.76 1.03 14.59
CA VAL A 198 -9.05 -0.26 14.60
C VAL A 198 -10.00 -1.47 14.61
N ASN A 199 -11.13 -1.37 15.33
CA ASN A 199 -12.12 -2.45 15.41
C ASN A 199 -13.10 -2.46 14.23
N MET A 200 -13.04 -1.43 13.37
CA MET A 200 -13.88 -1.26 12.19
C MET A 200 -13.13 -1.61 10.90
N THR A 201 -11.85 -2.02 10.96
CA THR A 201 -11.03 -2.33 9.79
C THR A 201 -10.46 -3.76 9.80
N ASP A 202 -9.98 -4.25 8.65
CA ASP A 202 -9.09 -5.42 8.57
C ASP A 202 -7.63 -5.02 8.79
N ILE A 203 -7.24 -3.84 8.26
CA ILE A 203 -5.90 -3.25 8.32
C ILE A 203 -6.02 -1.75 8.62
#